data_AF-A0A2S0JT15-F1
#
_entry.id   AF-A0A2S0JT15-F1
#
_cell.length_a   1.000
_cell.length_b   1.000
_cell.length_c   1.000
_cell.angle_alpha   90.00
_cell.angle_beta   90.00
_cell.angle_gamma   90.00
#
_symmetry.space_group_name_H-M   'P 1'
#
loop_
_entity.id
_entity.type
_entity.pdbx_description
1 polymer ?
#
loop_
_entity_poly.entity_id
_entity_poly.type
_entity_poly.pdbx_seq_one_letter_code
_entity_poly.pdbx_strand_id
1 'polypeptide(L)'
;MFITLGIFIISVAIILIELPKLKIGSKKLTWAFSILLVMGTALNIAISLNVLIASPLDAIMYIFQPVSDILKETLLNKNNL
;
A
#
# COMPACT_ATOMS: atom_id res chain seq x y z
N MET A 1 -3.57 -18.63 -1.40
CA MET A 1 -2.59 -19.51 -0.74
C MET A 1 -1.26 -19.57 -1.51
N PHE A 2 -1.22 -19.98 -2.78
CA PHE A 2 0.02 -20.02 -3.57
C PHE A 2 0.66 -18.64 -3.81
N ILE A 3 -0.16 -17.60 -4.01
CA ILE A 3 0.31 -16.21 -4.19
C ILE A 3 1.07 -15.73 -2.96
N THR A 4 0.53 -15.97 -1.76
CA THR A 4 1.16 -15.63 -0.47
C THR A 4 2.51 -16.31 -0.29
N LEU A 5 2.60 -17.58 -0.69
CA LEU A 5 3.85 -18.34 -0.64
C LEU A 5 4.91 -17.76 -1.59
N GLY A 6 4.50 -17.36 -2.80
CA GLY A 6 5.36 -16.69 -3.77
C GLY A 6 5.90 -15.35 -3.26
N ILE A 7 5.04 -14.52 -2.66
CA ILE A 7 5.43 -13.25 -2.02
C ILE A 7 6.48 -13.49 -0.93
N PHE A 8 6.28 -14.52 -0.10
CA PHE A 8 7.20 -14.85 0.97
C PHE A 8 8.57 -15.29 0.45
N ILE A 9 8.59 -16.16 -0.58
CA ILE A 9 9.83 -16.62 -1.22
C ILE A 9 10.62 -15.44 -1.82
N ILE A 10 9.92 -14.53 -2.53
CA ILE A 10 10.55 -13.34 -3.11
C ILE A 10 11.11 -12.43 -2.02
N SER A 11 10.37 -12.21 -0.93
CA SER A 11 10.83 -11.41 0.20
C SER A 11 12.09 -12.00 0.84
N VAL A 12 12.16 -13.32 1.03
CA VAL A 12 13.36 -14.01 1.53
C VAL A 12 14.54 -13.87 0.55
N ALA A 13 14.32 -14.00 -0.75
CA ALA A 13 15.36 -13.82 -1.75
C ALA A 13 15.93 -12.39 -1.73
N ILE A 14 15.07 -11.38 -1.57
CA ILE A 14 15.46 -9.98 -1.42
C ILE A 14 16.34 -9.79 -0.18
N ILE A 15 15.98 -10.38 0.97
CA ILE A 15 16.81 -10.35 2.18
C ILE A 15 18.19 -10.95 1.92
N LEU A 16 18.26 -12.12 1.29
CA LEU A 16 19.53 -12.80 1.05
C LEU A 16 20.48 -12.00 0.15
N ILE A 17 19.95 -11.25 -0.81
CA ILE A 17 20.75 -10.44 -1.75
C ILE A 17 21.10 -9.07 -1.16
N GLU A 18 20.15 -8.39 -0.54
CA GLU A 18 20.30 -7.01 -0.10
C GLU A 18 20.84 -6.87 1.33
N LEU A 19 20.46 -7.74 2.27
CA LEU A 19 20.94 -7.67 3.65
C LEU A 19 22.48 -7.75 3.77
N PRO A 20 23.22 -8.63 3.07
CA PRO A 20 24.68 -8.63 3.13
C PRO A 20 25.29 -7.35 2.53
N LYS A 21 24.68 -6.79 1.47
CA LYS A 21 25.13 -5.53 0.86
C LYS A 21 24.91 -4.34 1.80
N LEU A 22 23.79 -4.32 2.53
CA LEU A 22 23.46 -3.26 3.47
C LEU A 22 24.24 -3.34 4.80
N LYS A 23 24.64 -4.55 5.22
CA LYS A 23 25.50 -4.74 6.41
C LYS A 23 26.90 -4.13 6.26
N ILE A 24 27.39 -3.99 5.04
CA ILE A 24 28.65 -3.30 4.73
C ILE A 24 28.47 -1.77 4.86
N GLY A 25 27.23 -1.28 4.76
CA GLY A 25 26.87 0.13 4.88
C GLY A 25 26.42 0.54 6.29
N SER A 26 25.58 1.58 6.36
CA SER A 26 25.13 2.15 7.63
C SER A 26 24.01 1.32 8.29
N LYS A 27 24.05 1.23 9.62
CA LYS A 27 23.03 0.54 10.43
C LYS A 27 21.62 1.15 10.25
N LYS A 28 21.54 2.47 10.00
CA LYS A 28 20.28 3.17 9.72
C LYS A 28 19.62 2.71 8.42
N LEU A 29 20.41 2.49 7.36
CA LEU A 29 19.90 2.03 6.07
C LEU A 29 19.34 0.60 6.18
N THR A 30 20.05 -0.28 6.92
CA THR A 30 19.59 -1.65 7.17
C THR A 30 18.26 -1.67 7.92
N TRP A 31 18.09 -0.77 8.89
CA TRP A 31 16.85 -0.67 9.66
C TRP A 31 15.68 -0.14 8.81
N ALA A 32 15.91 0.92 8.03
CA ALA A 32 14.90 1.46 7.11
C ALA A 32 14.47 0.43 6.05
N PHE A 33 15.43 -0.30 5.46
CA PHE A 33 15.17 -1.39 4.53
C PHE A 33 14.34 -2.50 5.15
N SER A 34 14.71 -2.96 6.35
CA SER A 34 13.97 -4.01 7.04
C SER A 34 12.52 -3.61 7.33
N ILE A 35 12.28 -2.37 7.76
CA ILE A 35 10.93 -1.85 8.01
C ILE A 35 10.13 -1.78 6.72
N LEU A 36 10.73 -1.27 5.65
CA LEU A 36 10.05 -1.14 4.35
C LEU A 36 9.70 -2.51 3.77
N LEU A 37 10.61 -3.48 3.89
CA LEU A 37 10.41 -4.84 3.43
C LEU A 37 9.30 -5.55 4.21
N VAL A 38 9.31 -5.46 5.55
CA VAL A 38 8.26 -6.03 6.40
C VAL A 38 6.91 -5.39 6.06
N MET A 39 6.86 -4.07 5.92
CA MET A 39 5.63 -3.34 5.62
C MET A 39 5.06 -3.73 4.25
N GLY A 40 5.89 -3.78 3.21
CA GLY A 40 5.48 -4.20 1.86
C GLY A 40 5.06 -5.67 1.80
N THR A 41 5.75 -6.55 2.53
CA THR A 41 5.40 -7.98 2.59
C THR A 41 4.07 -8.17 3.32
N ALA A 42 3.89 -7.53 4.48
CA ALA A 42 2.64 -7.59 5.24
C ALA A 42 1.45 -7.04 4.44
N LEU A 43 1.64 -5.94 3.71
CA LEU A 43 0.60 -5.35 2.87
C LEU A 43 0.20 -6.30 1.72
N ASN A 44 1.17 -6.90 1.04
CA ASN A 44 0.90 -7.88 -0.02
C ASN A 44 0.20 -9.14 0.51
N ILE A 45 0.57 -9.61 1.70
CA ILE A 45 -0.11 -10.73 2.36
C ILE A 45 -1.55 -10.36 2.70
N ALA A 46 -1.78 -9.18 3.28
CA ALA A 46 -3.12 -8.71 3.63
C ALA A 46 -4.03 -8.55 2.40
N ILE A 47 -3.50 -8.01 1.29
CA ILE A 47 -4.20 -7.96 -0.01
C ILE A 47 -4.51 -9.38 -0.51
N SER A 48 -3.52 -10.28 -0.47
CA SER A 48 -3.69 -11.68 -0.91
C SER A 48 -4.71 -12.46 -0.08
N LEU A 49 -4.96 -12.06 1.17
CA LEU A 49 -5.94 -12.68 2.06
C LEU A 49 -7.33 -12.04 1.93
N ASN A 50 -7.54 -11.10 0.99
CA ASN A 50 -8.76 -10.29 0.87
C ASN A 50 -9.17 -9.67 2.21
N VAL A 51 -8.20 -9.31 3.06
CA VAL A 51 -8.50 -8.50 4.23
C VAL A 51 -9.00 -7.15 3.71
N LEU A 52 -10.10 -6.65 4.26
CA LEU A 52 -10.62 -5.31 4.02
C LEU A 52 -9.60 -4.29 4.53
N ILE A 53 -8.57 -4.07 3.75
CA ILE A 53 -7.67 -2.94 3.91
C ILE A 53 -8.44 -1.77 3.32
N ALA A 54 -8.82 -0.81 4.17
CA ALA A 54 -9.34 0.47 3.70
C ALA A 54 -8.32 1.00 2.68
N SER A 55 -8.75 1.14 1.44
CA SER A 55 -7.88 1.57 0.37
C SER A 55 -7.40 2.99 0.68
N PRO A 56 -6.15 3.36 0.35
CA PRO A 56 -5.76 4.76 0.35
C PRO A 56 -6.72 5.62 -0.49
N LEU A 57 -7.33 5.01 -1.51
CA LEU A 57 -8.38 5.64 -2.31
C LEU A 57 -9.63 5.96 -1.49
N ASP A 58 -9.99 5.15 -0.49
CA ASP A 58 -11.15 5.40 0.37
C ASP A 58 -10.93 6.64 1.24
N ALA A 59 -9.70 6.84 1.74
CA ALA A 59 -9.32 8.04 2.47
C ALA A 59 -9.34 9.28 1.55
N ILE A 60 -8.85 9.15 0.32
CA ILE A 60 -8.92 10.22 -0.68
C ILE A 60 -10.39 10.50 -1.03
N MET A 61 -11.21 9.46 -1.24
CA MET A 61 -12.63 9.58 -1.50
C MET A 61 -13.33 10.32 -0.37
N TYR A 62 -13.05 9.98 0.88
CA TYR A 62 -13.63 10.66 2.04
C TYR A 62 -13.34 12.18 2.03
N ILE A 63 -12.13 12.58 1.64
CA ILE A 63 -11.74 13.99 1.54
C ILE A 63 -12.43 14.68 0.35
N PHE A 64 -12.53 13.99 -0.79
CA PHE A 64 -13.05 14.57 -2.05
C PHE A 64 -14.55 14.40 -2.27
N GLN A 65 -15.20 13.54 -1.49
CA GLN A 65 -16.65 13.31 -1.51
C GLN A 65 -17.46 14.60 -1.33
N PRO A 66 -17.19 15.47 -0.33
CA PRO A 66 -17.93 16.73 -0.20
C PRO A 66 -17.80 17.65 -1.42
N VAL A 67 -16.62 17.67 -2.06
CA VAL A 67 -16.42 18.44 -3.31
C VAL A 67 -17.24 17.83 -4.45
N SER A 68 -17.28 16.50 -4.56
CA SER A 68 -18.09 15.80 -5.56
C SER A 68 -19.58 16.05 -5.37
N ASP A 69 -20.06 16.08 -4.13
CA ASP A 69 -21.46 16.30 -3.81
C ASP A 69 -21.88 17.75 -4.14
N ILE A 70 -21.06 18.74 -3.79
CA ILE A 70 -21.29 20.15 -4.19
C ILE A 70 -21.30 20.32 -5.70
N LEU A 71 -20.39 19.67 -6.42
CA LEU A 71 -20.33 19.73 -7.88
C LEU A 71 -21.55 19.07 -8.53
N LYS A 72 -21.97 17.90 -8.04
CA LYS A 72 -23.19 17.24 -8.52
C LYS A 72 -24.41 18.09 -8.25
N GLU A 73 -24.54 18.65 -7.04
CA GLU A 73 -25.64 19.52 -6.69
C GLU A 73 -25.64 20.77 -7.56
N THR A 74 -24.51 21.45 -7.74
CA THR A 74 -24.45 22.70 -8.53
C THR A 74 -24.66 22.47 -10.03
N LEU A 75 -24.13 21.37 -10.60
CA LEU A 75 -24.15 21.12 -12.04
C LEU A 75 -25.36 20.30 -12.51
N LEU A 76 -25.86 19.35 -11.71
CA LEU A 76 -27.03 18.55 -12.07
C LEU A 76 -28.35 19.21 -11.66
N ASN A 77 -28.38 20.03 -10.60
CA ASN A 77 -29.59 20.80 -10.23
C ASN A 77 -29.90 21.90 -11.26
N LYS A 78 -28.86 22.49 -11.88
CA LYS A 78 -29.02 23.56 -12.87
C LYS A 78 -29.57 23.08 -14.23
N ASN A 79 -29.43 21.79 -14.57
CA ASN A 79 -29.91 21.24 -15.84
C ASN A 79 -31.37 20.74 -15.80
N ASN A 80 -32.06 20.88 -14.67
CA ASN A 80 -33.46 20.47 -14.47
C ASN A 80 -34.44 21.66 -14.29
N LEU A 81 -34.04 22.88 -14.69
CA LEU A 81 -34.86 24.10 -14.77
C LEU A 81 -34.86 24.62 -16.20
#